data_AF-K6HYV6-F1
#
_entry.id   AF-K6HYV6-F1
#
_cell.length_a   1.000
_cell.length_b   1.000
_cell.length_c   1.000
_cell.angle_alpha   90.00
_cell.angle_beta   90.00
_cell.angle_gamma   90.00
#
_symmetry.space_group_name_H-M   'P 1'
#
loop_
_entity.id
_entity.type
_entity.pdbx_description
1 polymer ?
#
loop_
_entity_poly.entity_id
_entity_poly.type
_entity_poly.pdbx_seq_one_letter_code
_entity_poly.pdbx_strand_id
1 'polypeptide(L)'
;MKDFLQDPDFPVLIRAYRSSLVRRYSISNLERYPELKVLPRSVIDVLLKYFLELLYPEYQGRLLLDGAFRSLSGFVHSPSKVFGLIGSLGMAAFNFGRHLGAAFKTGFAALNSYLTARHFETLLFEFTKEELRLGNDPEDPIVFGRIVSRIPKKEADQFRKDILRLFETLSNKELLNKIVLMMKAIVSKMENKSKIYTPEEVEGIRLGLGILQKGQELFRDLSDAEMKLILTSIDRIEADFFEDVLRKNDGSKPSKKYLE
;
A
#
# COMPACT_ATOMS: atom_id res chain seq x y z
N MET A 1 11.62 -7.68 -14.94
CA MET A 1 11.55 -6.27 -14.52
C MET A 1 12.87 -5.91 -13.85
N LYS A 2 13.51 -4.80 -14.22
CA LYS A 2 14.63 -4.26 -13.45
C LYS A 2 14.15 -3.95 -12.04
N ASP A 3 14.93 -4.31 -11.04
CA ASP A 3 14.60 -4.03 -9.64
C ASP A 3 14.88 -2.55 -9.33
N PHE A 4 13.94 -1.68 -9.70
CA PHE A 4 14.06 -0.24 -9.52
C PHE A 4 14.16 0.17 -8.04
N LEU A 5 13.89 -0.75 -7.11
CA LEU A 5 14.14 -0.54 -5.67
C LEU A 5 15.59 -0.24 -5.34
N GLN A 6 16.53 -0.72 -6.16
CA GLN A 6 17.97 -0.51 -5.97
C GLN A 6 18.48 0.72 -6.74
N ASP A 7 17.62 1.40 -7.50
CA ASP A 7 18.00 2.62 -8.21
C ASP A 7 18.17 3.77 -7.20
N PRO A 8 19.29 4.52 -7.24
CA PRO A 8 19.57 5.60 -6.29
C PRO A 8 18.55 6.74 -6.33
N ASP A 9 17.79 6.88 -7.42
CA ASP A 9 16.75 7.90 -7.55
C ASP A 9 15.42 7.48 -6.92
N PHE A 10 15.21 6.18 -6.66
CA PHE A 10 13.95 5.65 -6.15
C PHE A 10 13.52 6.23 -4.78
N PRO A 11 14.43 6.48 -3.83
CA PRO A 11 14.10 7.17 -2.58
C PRO A 11 13.46 8.55 -2.80
N VAL A 12 13.78 9.26 -3.89
CA VAL A 12 13.19 10.57 -4.21
C VAL A 12 11.71 10.41 -4.54
N LEU A 13 11.35 9.43 -5.37
CA LEU A 13 9.94 9.13 -5.67
C LEU A 13 9.15 8.82 -4.38
N ILE A 14 9.73 8.01 -3.48
CA ILE A 14 9.07 7.67 -2.21
C ILE A 14 8.77 8.94 -1.40
N ARG A 15 9.74 9.85 -1.25
CA ARG A 15 9.53 11.11 -0.51
C ARG A 15 8.51 12.01 -1.22
N ALA A 16 8.60 12.17 -2.52
CA ALA A 16 7.67 12.96 -3.32
C ALA A 16 6.22 12.46 -3.20
N TYR A 17 6.02 11.13 -3.31
CA TYR A 17 4.71 10.51 -3.17
C TYR A 17 4.15 10.67 -1.76
N ARG A 18 4.97 10.43 -0.71
CA ARG A 18 4.59 10.64 0.69
C ARG A 18 4.20 12.09 0.98
N SER A 19 5.00 13.05 0.49
CA SER A 19 4.73 14.47 0.64
C SER A 19 3.41 14.87 -0.06
N SER A 20 3.16 14.29 -1.24
CA SER A 20 1.89 14.46 -1.95
C SER A 20 0.69 13.94 -1.14
N LEU A 21 0.77 12.74 -0.58
CA LEU A 21 -0.28 12.20 0.31
C LEU A 21 -0.57 13.13 1.49
N VAL A 22 0.46 13.59 2.19
CA VAL A 22 0.29 14.51 3.33
C VAL A 22 -0.47 15.77 2.91
N ARG A 23 -0.19 16.31 1.71
CA ARG A 23 -0.93 17.46 1.16
C ARG A 23 -2.38 17.10 0.84
N ARG A 24 -2.65 15.93 0.26
CA ARG A 24 -4.02 15.48 -0.08
C ARG A 24 -4.93 15.35 1.16
N TYR A 25 -4.38 14.95 2.31
CA TYR A 25 -5.12 14.81 3.57
C TYR A 25 -4.85 15.95 4.57
N SER A 26 -4.30 17.08 4.09
CA SER A 26 -4.10 18.29 4.90
C SER A 26 -5.43 18.93 5.28
N ILE A 27 -5.46 19.67 6.40
CA ILE A 27 -6.67 20.35 6.89
C ILE A 27 -7.32 21.18 5.77
N SER A 28 -6.51 21.99 5.08
CA SER A 28 -6.98 22.87 4.01
C SER A 28 -7.60 22.12 2.83
N ASN A 29 -7.04 20.97 2.43
CA ASN A 29 -7.65 20.19 1.35
C ASN A 29 -8.93 19.47 1.80
N LEU A 30 -8.98 19.02 3.06
CA LEU A 30 -10.15 18.34 3.61
C LEU A 30 -11.39 19.24 3.74
N GLU A 31 -11.23 20.56 3.75
CA GLU A 31 -12.36 21.51 3.71
C GLU A 31 -13.25 21.34 2.46
N ARG A 32 -12.69 20.78 1.36
CA ARG A 32 -13.42 20.45 0.13
C ARG A 32 -14.39 19.27 0.30
N TYR A 33 -14.27 18.52 1.39
CA TYR A 33 -14.99 17.27 1.66
C TYR A 33 -15.77 17.39 2.97
N PRO A 34 -16.86 18.19 3.02
CA PRO A 34 -17.60 18.47 4.25
C PRO A 34 -18.15 17.21 4.93
N GLU A 35 -18.38 16.13 4.18
CA GLU A 35 -18.79 14.83 4.71
C GLU A 35 -17.79 14.24 5.71
N LEU A 36 -16.50 14.59 5.61
CA LEU A 36 -15.47 14.09 6.52
C LEU A 36 -15.46 14.81 7.87
N LYS A 37 -16.19 15.93 8.03
CA LYS A 37 -16.25 16.67 9.29
C LYS A 37 -16.87 15.89 10.44
N VAL A 38 -17.61 14.82 10.14
CA VAL A 38 -18.17 13.92 11.16
C VAL A 38 -17.10 13.04 11.81
N LEU A 39 -15.95 12.85 11.16
CA LEU A 39 -14.84 12.09 11.71
C LEU A 39 -13.91 13.01 12.51
N PRO A 40 -13.48 12.62 13.72
CA PRO A 40 -12.45 13.36 14.44
C PRO A 40 -11.16 13.46 13.62
N ARG A 41 -10.52 14.64 13.63
CA ARG A 41 -9.25 14.85 12.91
C ARG A 41 -8.18 13.82 13.29
N SER A 42 -8.12 13.44 14.56
CA SER A 42 -7.21 12.40 15.07
C SER A 42 -7.37 11.06 14.36
N VAL A 43 -8.60 10.67 13.99
CA VAL A 43 -8.85 9.43 13.24
C VAL A 43 -8.21 9.52 11.85
N ILE A 44 -8.38 10.65 11.16
CA ILE A 44 -7.79 10.89 9.83
C ILE A 44 -6.26 10.88 9.90
N ASP A 45 -5.68 11.54 10.92
CA ASP A 45 -4.22 11.58 11.09
C ASP A 45 -3.64 10.19 11.39
N VAL A 46 -4.32 9.38 12.20
CA VAL A 46 -3.90 8.00 12.47
C VAL A 46 -4.04 7.14 11.22
N LEU A 47 -5.11 7.29 10.43
CA LEU A 47 -5.29 6.59 9.16
C LEU A 47 -4.22 6.97 8.13
N LEU A 48 -3.91 8.26 8.00
CA LEU A 48 -2.85 8.74 7.12
C LEU A 48 -1.48 8.20 7.55
N LYS A 49 -1.18 8.26 8.85
CA LYS A 49 0.06 7.69 9.40
C LYS A 49 0.13 6.19 9.14
N TYR A 50 -0.96 5.47 9.38
CA TYR A 50 -1.06 4.05 9.10
C TYR A 50 -0.81 3.74 7.62
N PHE A 51 -1.40 4.51 6.70
CA PHE A 51 -1.17 4.37 5.26
C PHE A 51 0.30 4.62 4.88
N LEU A 52 0.90 5.67 5.44
CA LEU A 52 2.30 6.02 5.20
C LEU A 52 3.27 5.01 5.83
N GLU A 53 2.85 4.23 6.82
CA GLU A 53 3.67 3.17 7.40
C GLU A 53 3.44 1.80 6.72
N LEU A 54 2.21 1.51 6.31
CA LEU A 54 1.80 0.25 5.68
C LEU A 54 2.11 0.23 4.18
N LEU A 55 1.63 1.23 3.45
CA LEU A 55 1.57 1.19 1.98
C LEU A 55 2.71 1.95 1.33
N TYR A 56 3.14 3.04 1.95
CA TYR A 56 4.22 3.87 1.42
C TYR A 56 5.26 4.20 2.50
N PRO A 57 5.86 3.20 3.17
CA PRO A 57 6.91 3.46 4.16
C PRO A 57 8.09 4.22 3.56
N GLU A 58 8.94 4.74 4.43
CA GLU A 58 10.23 5.28 4.00
C GLU A 58 11.08 4.22 3.30
N TYR A 59 12.08 4.66 2.54
CA TYR A 59 12.85 3.79 1.64
C TYR A 59 13.36 2.50 2.29
N GLN A 60 13.93 2.56 3.50
CA GLN A 60 14.39 1.37 4.21
C GLN A 60 13.24 0.42 4.57
N GLY A 61 12.13 0.98 5.08
CA GLY A 61 10.92 0.20 5.32
C GLY A 61 10.36 -0.39 4.03
N ARG A 62 10.49 0.31 2.90
CA ARG A 62 10.06 -0.18 1.59
C ARG A 62 10.88 -1.38 1.11
N LEU A 63 12.19 -1.35 1.29
CA LEU A 63 13.07 -2.49 0.98
C LEU A 63 12.70 -3.72 1.82
N LEU A 64 12.51 -3.52 3.13
CA LEU A 64 12.13 -4.59 4.05
C LEU A 64 10.76 -5.18 3.70
N LEU A 65 9.80 -4.31 3.39
CA LEU A 65 8.44 -4.71 3.04
C LEU A 65 8.41 -5.48 1.71
N ASP A 66 9.10 -5.01 0.66
CA ASP A 66 9.21 -5.75 -0.61
C ASP A 66 9.96 -7.09 -0.42
N GLY A 67 11.00 -7.12 0.43
CA GLY A 67 11.71 -8.36 0.80
C GLY A 67 10.79 -9.37 1.48
N ALA A 68 10.05 -8.93 2.50
CA ALA A 68 9.03 -9.73 3.19
C ALA A 68 8.00 -10.29 2.21
N PHE A 69 7.55 -9.47 1.26
CA PHE A 69 6.57 -9.88 0.26
C PHE A 69 7.11 -10.91 -0.73
N ARG A 70 8.36 -10.78 -1.18
CA ARG A 70 9.00 -11.79 -2.03
C ARG A 70 9.10 -13.13 -1.29
N SER A 71 9.51 -13.12 -0.02
CA SER A 71 9.54 -14.32 0.82
C SER A 71 8.13 -14.92 0.97
N LEU A 72 7.12 -14.08 1.26
CA LEU A 72 5.70 -14.47 1.40
C LEU A 72 5.09 -15.06 0.12
N SER A 73 5.36 -14.48 -1.05
CA SER A 73 4.84 -14.99 -2.34
C SER A 73 5.36 -16.39 -2.65
N GLY A 74 6.59 -16.71 -2.24
CA GLY A 74 7.15 -18.07 -2.33
C GLY A 74 6.33 -19.11 -1.55
N PHE A 75 5.67 -18.71 -0.47
CA PHE A 75 4.81 -19.58 0.34
C PHE A 75 3.43 -19.84 -0.31
N VAL A 76 2.88 -18.86 -1.05
CA VAL A 76 1.62 -19.04 -1.82
C VAL A 76 1.78 -20.02 -2.96
N HIS A 77 2.89 -19.89 -3.69
CA HIS A 77 3.18 -20.74 -4.85
C HIS A 77 3.74 -22.11 -4.43
N SER A 78 4.15 -22.29 -3.17
CA SER A 78 4.59 -23.57 -2.59
C SER A 78 3.83 -23.91 -1.31
N PRO A 79 2.54 -24.31 -1.41
CA PRO A 79 1.72 -24.64 -0.24
C PRO A 79 2.37 -25.70 0.65
N SER A 80 3.13 -26.65 0.09
CA SER A 80 3.85 -27.70 0.83
C SER A 80 4.88 -27.17 1.84
N LYS A 81 5.53 -26.03 1.57
CA LYS A 81 6.44 -25.37 2.53
C LYS A 81 5.68 -24.78 3.72
N VAL A 82 4.48 -24.24 3.47
CA VAL A 82 3.56 -23.72 4.51
C VAL A 82 2.92 -24.87 5.30
N PHE A 83 2.46 -25.92 4.62
CA PHE A 83 1.90 -27.11 5.25
C PHE A 83 2.95 -27.90 6.04
N GLY A 84 4.23 -27.85 5.70
CA GLY A 84 5.31 -28.40 6.55
C GLY A 84 5.53 -27.61 7.85
N LEU A 85 5.28 -26.29 7.83
CA LEU A 85 5.24 -25.45 9.02
C LEU A 85 3.97 -25.73 9.85
N ILE A 86 2.81 -25.92 9.22
CA ILE A 86 1.53 -26.11 9.91
C ILE A 86 1.30 -27.57 10.35
N GLY A 87 1.75 -28.55 9.59
CA GLY A 87 1.60 -29.99 9.88
C GLY A 87 2.31 -30.46 11.15
N SER A 88 3.29 -29.69 11.62
CA SER A 88 3.90 -29.87 12.95
C SER A 88 3.09 -29.23 14.10
N LEU A 89 1.85 -28.77 13.88
CA LEU A 89 1.00 -28.15 14.92
C LEU A 89 0.00 -29.09 15.61
N GLY A 90 -0.11 -30.38 15.24
CA GLY A 90 -1.14 -31.24 15.83
C GLY A 90 -2.55 -30.60 15.77
N MET A 91 -3.39 -30.80 16.78
CA MET A 91 -4.81 -30.36 16.87
C MET A 91 -5.15 -28.96 16.34
N ALA A 92 -4.22 -27.99 16.36
CA ALA A 92 -4.46 -26.66 15.78
C ALA A 92 -4.61 -26.70 14.25
N ALA A 93 -3.89 -27.56 13.52
CA ALA A 93 -4.05 -27.72 12.07
C ALA A 93 -5.47 -28.21 11.67
N PHE A 94 -6.18 -28.91 12.57
CA PHE A 94 -7.51 -29.46 12.32
C PHE A 94 -8.61 -28.38 12.33
N ASN A 95 -8.53 -27.41 13.25
CA ASN A 95 -9.45 -26.26 13.29
C ASN A 95 -9.25 -25.27 12.15
N PHE A 96 -8.05 -25.25 11.58
CA PHE A 96 -7.67 -24.30 10.55
C PHE A 96 -7.81 -24.86 9.12
N GLY A 97 -7.76 -26.19 8.91
CA GLY A 97 -7.55 -26.83 7.60
C GLY A 97 -8.54 -26.51 6.47
N ARG A 98 -9.85 -26.36 6.75
CA ARG A 98 -10.87 -26.13 5.70
C ARG A 98 -11.04 -24.67 5.30
N HIS A 99 -10.77 -23.72 6.21
CA HIS A 99 -10.91 -22.28 5.96
C HIS A 99 -9.56 -21.56 5.77
N LEU A 100 -8.44 -22.23 6.07
CA LEU A 100 -7.08 -21.72 5.88
C LEU A 100 -6.78 -21.35 4.45
N GLY A 101 -7.03 -22.25 3.49
CA GLY A 101 -6.69 -22.03 2.09
C GLY A 101 -7.41 -20.81 1.51
N ALA A 102 -8.69 -20.64 1.86
CA ALA A 102 -9.47 -19.47 1.47
C ALA A 102 -9.00 -18.20 2.17
N ALA A 103 -8.74 -18.23 3.49
CA ALA A 103 -8.22 -17.08 4.22
C ALA A 103 -6.82 -16.66 3.76
N PHE A 104 -5.94 -17.63 3.46
CA PHE A 104 -4.64 -17.41 2.82
C PHE A 104 -4.82 -16.77 1.46
N LYS A 105 -5.68 -17.33 0.60
CA LYS A 105 -5.90 -16.80 -0.75
C LYS A 105 -6.48 -15.39 -0.74
N THR A 106 -7.39 -15.08 0.18
CA THR A 106 -8.01 -13.75 0.30
C THR A 106 -7.06 -12.74 0.93
N GLY A 107 -6.37 -13.09 2.01
CA GLY A 107 -5.35 -12.23 2.63
C GLY A 107 -4.20 -11.94 1.65
N PHE A 108 -3.74 -12.96 0.92
CA PHE A 108 -2.77 -12.76 -0.14
C PHE A 108 -3.32 -12.05 -1.36
N ALA A 109 -4.60 -12.18 -1.72
CA ALA A 109 -5.17 -11.40 -2.82
C ALA A 109 -5.15 -9.90 -2.50
N ALA A 110 -5.43 -9.51 -1.25
CA ALA A 110 -5.30 -8.13 -0.81
C ALA A 110 -3.83 -7.67 -0.77
N LEU A 111 -2.91 -8.53 -0.33
CA LEU A 111 -1.46 -8.26 -0.42
C LEU A 111 -0.93 -8.28 -1.87
N ASN A 112 -1.60 -8.99 -2.78
CA ASN A 112 -1.27 -9.03 -4.20
C ASN A 112 -1.74 -7.74 -4.90
N SER A 113 -2.80 -7.08 -4.42
CA SER A 113 -3.14 -5.72 -4.83
C SER A 113 -2.01 -4.72 -4.50
N TYR A 114 -1.29 -4.89 -3.38
CA TYR A 114 -0.05 -4.15 -3.11
C TYR A 114 1.08 -4.48 -4.10
N LEU A 115 1.22 -5.74 -4.51
CA LEU A 115 2.18 -6.10 -5.56
C LEU A 115 1.77 -5.59 -6.95
N THR A 116 0.47 -5.44 -7.22
CA THR A 116 -0.05 -4.89 -8.48
C THR A 116 0.19 -3.39 -8.58
N ALA A 117 0.19 -2.67 -7.44
CA ALA A 117 0.63 -1.29 -7.34
C ALA A 117 2.08 -1.05 -7.81
N ARG A 118 2.92 -2.09 -7.92
CA ARG A 118 4.28 -1.99 -8.48
C ARG A 118 4.29 -1.52 -9.94
N HIS A 119 3.26 -1.85 -10.72
CA HIS A 119 3.18 -1.38 -12.10
C HIS A 119 3.02 0.14 -12.16
N PHE A 120 2.08 0.66 -11.38
CA PHE A 120 1.85 2.10 -11.24
C PHE A 120 3.11 2.83 -10.75
N GLU A 121 3.81 2.28 -9.75
CA GLU A 121 5.06 2.86 -9.26
C GLU A 121 6.20 2.81 -10.28
N THR A 122 6.27 1.75 -11.09
CA THR A 122 7.24 1.67 -12.17
C THR A 122 7.02 2.81 -13.15
N LEU A 123 5.77 3.06 -13.56
CA LEU A 123 5.44 4.17 -14.45
C LEU A 123 5.75 5.54 -13.82
N LEU A 124 5.36 5.74 -12.55
CA LEU A 124 5.72 6.96 -11.81
C LEU A 124 7.22 7.16 -11.75
N PHE A 125 7.98 6.09 -11.54
CA PHE A 125 9.42 6.17 -11.41
C PHE A 125 10.11 6.54 -12.72
N GLU A 126 9.69 5.96 -13.84
CA GLU A 126 10.22 6.34 -15.16
C GLU A 126 10.02 7.84 -15.43
N PHE A 127 8.83 8.38 -15.17
CA PHE A 127 8.57 9.81 -15.32
C PHE A 127 9.30 10.68 -14.30
N THR A 128 9.52 10.17 -13.08
CA THR A 128 10.33 10.84 -12.05
C THR A 128 11.78 10.97 -12.51
N LYS A 129 12.35 9.92 -13.09
CA LYS A 129 13.72 9.94 -13.62
C LYS A 129 13.88 10.95 -14.75
N GLU A 130 12.87 11.13 -15.58
CA GLU A 130 12.90 12.17 -16.61
C GLU A 130 12.95 13.58 -16.01
N GLU A 131 12.11 13.88 -15.02
CA GLU A 131 12.14 15.19 -14.34
C GLU A 131 13.46 15.43 -13.60
N LEU A 132 14.01 14.40 -12.95
CA LEU A 132 15.33 14.48 -12.30
C LEU A 132 16.46 14.77 -13.29
N ARG A 133 16.45 14.15 -14.48
CA ARG A 133 17.43 14.45 -15.55
C ARG A 133 17.34 15.88 -16.06
N LEU A 134 16.16 16.50 -15.96
CA LEU A 134 15.93 17.91 -16.30
C LEU A 134 16.32 18.86 -15.16
N GLY A 135 16.78 18.34 -14.01
CA GLY A 135 17.14 19.13 -12.84
C GLY A 135 15.95 19.62 -12.01
N ASN A 136 14.75 19.09 -12.25
CA ASN A 136 13.56 19.43 -11.49
C ASN A 136 13.48 18.57 -10.22
N ASP A 137 12.94 19.14 -9.14
CA ASP A 137 12.72 18.44 -7.87
C ASP A 137 11.33 17.77 -7.85
N PRO A 138 11.23 16.42 -7.85
CA PRO A 138 9.96 15.72 -7.78
C PRO A 138 9.15 15.96 -6.50
N GLU A 139 9.76 16.48 -5.42
CA GLU A 139 9.04 16.80 -4.18
C GLU A 139 8.19 18.08 -4.31
N ASP A 140 8.54 18.95 -5.26
CA ASP A 140 7.75 20.12 -5.66
C ASP A 140 6.35 19.66 -6.15
N PRO A 141 5.25 20.19 -5.58
CA PRO A 141 3.89 19.81 -5.97
C PRO A 141 3.58 19.97 -7.47
N ILE A 142 4.16 20.96 -8.14
CA ILE A 142 3.95 21.23 -9.57
C ILE A 142 4.67 20.18 -10.40
N VAL A 143 5.94 19.89 -10.07
CA VAL A 143 6.74 18.85 -10.73
C VAL A 143 6.09 17.48 -10.53
N PHE A 144 5.69 17.16 -9.30
CA PHE A 144 4.99 15.93 -8.98
C PHE A 144 3.66 15.81 -9.74
N GLY A 145 2.92 16.92 -9.88
CA GLY A 145 1.73 16.99 -10.72
C GLY A 145 2.02 16.62 -12.17
N ARG A 146 3.11 17.14 -12.77
CA ARG A 146 3.53 16.72 -14.12
C ARG A 146 3.82 15.23 -14.22
N ILE A 147 4.57 14.68 -13.27
CA ILE A 147 4.86 13.23 -13.20
C ILE A 147 3.56 12.41 -13.19
N VAL A 148 2.62 12.75 -12.28
CA VAL A 148 1.35 12.03 -12.14
C VAL A 148 0.46 12.17 -13.38
N SER A 149 0.41 13.35 -14.00
CA SER A 149 -0.45 13.59 -15.18
C SER A 149 -0.08 12.76 -16.42
N ARG A 150 1.15 12.25 -16.46
CA ARG A 150 1.65 11.40 -17.54
C ARG A 150 1.21 9.95 -17.38
N ILE A 151 0.72 9.56 -16.20
CA ILE A 151 0.20 8.21 -15.97
C ILE A 151 -1.11 8.05 -16.73
N PRO A 152 -1.31 6.97 -17.50
CA PRO A 152 -2.58 6.72 -18.15
C PRO A 152 -3.70 6.62 -17.10
N LYS A 153 -4.82 7.31 -17.35
CA LYS A 153 -5.97 7.33 -16.43
C LYS A 153 -6.41 5.94 -15.98
N LYS A 154 -6.42 4.97 -16.90
CA LYS A 154 -6.76 3.57 -16.60
C LYS A 154 -5.86 2.96 -15.51
N GLU A 155 -4.56 3.22 -15.57
CA GLU A 155 -3.59 2.71 -14.59
C GLU A 155 -3.75 3.40 -13.23
N ALA A 156 -4.01 4.72 -13.23
CA ALA A 156 -4.28 5.47 -12.00
C ALA A 156 -5.59 5.01 -11.33
N ASP A 157 -6.67 4.82 -12.10
CA ASP A 157 -7.94 4.32 -11.60
C ASP A 157 -7.82 2.88 -11.08
N GLN A 158 -7.05 2.03 -11.75
CA GLN A 158 -6.81 0.66 -11.30
C GLN A 158 -6.03 0.65 -9.98
N PHE A 159 -4.96 1.42 -9.88
CA PHE A 159 -4.19 1.57 -8.65
C PHE A 159 -5.04 2.08 -7.48
N ARG A 160 -5.89 3.09 -7.71
CA ARG A 160 -6.83 3.61 -6.71
C ARG A 160 -7.78 2.50 -6.21
N LYS A 161 -8.38 1.75 -7.12
CA LYS A 161 -9.28 0.62 -6.79
C LYS A 161 -8.56 -0.47 -6.01
N ASP A 162 -7.31 -0.78 -6.36
CA ASP A 162 -6.52 -1.80 -5.69
C ASP A 162 -6.21 -1.40 -4.24
N ILE A 163 -5.91 -0.12 -3.99
CA ILE A 163 -5.71 0.41 -2.63
C ILE A 163 -7.02 0.38 -1.82
N LEU A 164 -8.14 0.79 -2.42
CA LEU A 164 -9.44 0.77 -1.73
C LEU A 164 -9.84 -0.65 -1.33
N ARG A 165 -9.65 -1.61 -2.23
CA ARG A 165 -9.93 -3.03 -1.97
C ARG A 165 -9.05 -3.58 -0.85
N LEU A 166 -7.78 -3.16 -0.78
CA LEU A 166 -6.91 -3.52 0.33
C LEU A 166 -7.45 -2.96 1.65
N PHE A 167 -7.81 -1.68 1.71
CA PHE A 167 -8.40 -1.11 2.92
C PHE A 167 -9.71 -1.77 3.32
N GLU A 168 -10.59 -2.05 2.37
CA GLU A 168 -11.84 -2.79 2.60
C GLU A 168 -11.57 -4.19 3.17
N THR A 169 -10.55 -4.87 2.67
CA THR A 169 -10.16 -6.19 3.19
C THR A 169 -9.60 -6.08 4.61
N LEU A 170 -8.76 -5.08 4.88
CA LEU A 170 -8.15 -4.87 6.19
C LEU A 170 -9.14 -4.36 7.23
N SER A 171 -10.20 -3.65 6.82
CA SER A 171 -11.24 -3.18 7.74
C SER A 171 -12.21 -4.28 8.19
N ASN A 172 -12.23 -5.43 7.49
CA ASN A 172 -12.96 -6.61 7.95
C ASN A 172 -12.29 -7.20 9.20
N LYS A 173 -12.83 -6.86 10.38
CA LYS A 173 -12.29 -7.22 11.70
C LYS A 173 -12.07 -8.73 11.88
N GLU A 174 -13.02 -9.55 11.42
CA GLU A 174 -12.94 -11.01 11.54
C GLU A 174 -11.82 -11.57 10.66
N LEU A 175 -11.76 -11.13 9.41
CA LEU A 175 -10.74 -11.56 8.46
C LEU A 175 -9.35 -11.11 8.92
N LEU A 176 -9.20 -9.85 9.32
CA LEU A 176 -7.93 -9.32 9.80
C LEU A 176 -7.43 -10.07 11.04
N ASN A 177 -8.32 -10.42 11.97
CA ASN A 177 -7.96 -11.22 13.14
C ASN A 177 -7.45 -12.61 12.77
N LYS A 178 -8.09 -13.28 11.81
CA LYS A 178 -7.62 -14.58 11.30
C LYS A 178 -6.25 -14.46 10.63
N ILE A 179 -6.00 -13.40 9.87
CA ILE A 179 -4.71 -13.13 9.22
C ILE A 179 -3.63 -12.90 10.29
N VAL A 180 -3.89 -12.08 11.31
CA VAL A 180 -2.92 -11.79 12.38
C VAL A 180 -2.56 -13.04 13.19
N LEU A 181 -3.54 -13.84 13.61
CA LEU A 181 -3.27 -15.09 14.35
C LEU A 181 -2.40 -16.06 13.56
N MET A 182 -2.63 -16.14 12.26
CA MET A 182 -1.86 -16.98 11.35
C MET A 182 -0.43 -16.46 11.16
N MET A 183 -0.27 -15.16 10.92
CA MET A 183 1.05 -14.52 10.81
C MET A 183 1.87 -14.70 12.09
N LYS A 184 1.25 -14.58 13.27
CA LYS A 184 1.89 -14.89 14.57
C LYS A 184 2.42 -16.33 14.63
N ALA A 185 1.62 -17.30 14.20
CA ALA A 185 2.02 -18.71 14.19
C ALA A 185 3.19 -18.97 13.23
N ILE A 186 3.21 -18.28 12.08
CA ILE A 186 4.29 -18.39 11.08
C ILE A 186 5.59 -17.80 11.66
N VAL A 187 5.56 -16.56 12.18
CA VAL A 187 6.74 -15.89 12.76
C VAL A 187 7.34 -16.75 13.87
N SER A 188 6.52 -17.21 14.83
CA SER A 188 6.99 -18.05 15.94
C SER A 188 7.69 -19.32 15.46
N LYS A 189 7.24 -19.94 14.36
CA LYS A 189 7.92 -21.12 13.81
C LYS A 189 9.18 -20.80 13.03
N MET A 190 9.21 -19.68 12.33
CA MET A 190 10.41 -19.26 11.60
C MET A 190 11.54 -18.94 12.57
N GLU A 191 11.23 -18.26 13.68
CA GLU A 191 12.20 -17.97 14.77
C GLU A 191 12.84 -19.24 15.35
N ASN A 192 12.07 -20.32 15.47
CA ASN A 192 12.54 -21.61 15.98
C ASN A 192 13.29 -22.46 14.93
N LYS A 193 13.44 -21.98 13.69
CA LYS A 193 14.05 -22.72 12.56
C LYS A 193 15.12 -21.89 11.85
N SER A 194 16.08 -21.38 12.60
CA SER A 194 17.21 -20.56 12.12
C SER A 194 18.11 -21.21 11.06
N LYS A 195 18.04 -22.55 10.88
CA LYS A 195 18.75 -23.26 9.81
C LYS A 195 18.04 -23.20 8.45
N ILE A 196 16.77 -22.78 8.42
CA ILE A 196 15.91 -22.79 7.24
C ILE A 196 15.56 -21.37 6.81
N TYR A 197 15.37 -20.45 7.76
CA TYR A 197 14.99 -19.06 7.50
C TYR A 197 16.09 -18.11 7.94
N THR A 198 16.37 -17.10 7.12
CA THR A 198 17.35 -16.08 7.48
C THR A 198 16.74 -15.06 8.47
N PRO A 199 17.55 -14.38 9.29
CA PRO A 199 17.07 -13.34 10.18
C PRO A 199 16.27 -12.25 9.45
N GLU A 200 16.68 -11.88 8.24
CA GLU A 200 16.02 -10.87 7.40
C GLU A 200 14.63 -11.33 6.95
N GLU A 201 14.46 -12.62 6.63
CA GLU A 201 13.15 -13.18 6.30
C GLU A 201 12.21 -13.14 7.50
N VAL A 202 12.69 -13.53 8.70
CA VAL A 202 11.91 -13.48 9.93
C VAL A 202 11.49 -12.05 10.26
N GLU A 203 12.43 -11.10 10.17
CA GLU A 203 12.16 -9.70 10.45
C GLU A 203 11.15 -9.10 9.45
N GLY A 204 11.26 -9.45 8.17
CA GLY A 204 10.28 -9.05 7.16
C GLY A 204 8.84 -9.49 7.50
N ILE A 205 8.65 -10.76 7.89
CA ILE A 205 7.32 -11.25 8.30
C ILE A 205 6.85 -10.57 9.59
N ARG A 206 7.76 -10.34 10.55
CA ARG A 206 7.47 -9.66 11.82
C ARG A 206 7.01 -8.22 11.60
N LEU A 207 7.66 -7.49 10.70
CA LEU A 207 7.25 -6.14 10.31
C LEU A 207 5.84 -6.14 9.70
N GLY A 208 5.57 -7.05 8.76
CA GLY A 208 4.22 -7.20 8.18
C GLY A 208 3.16 -7.52 9.23
N LEU A 209 3.46 -8.41 10.19
CA LEU A 209 2.58 -8.71 11.32
C LEU A 209 2.31 -7.48 12.18
N GLY A 210 3.34 -6.71 12.54
CA GLY A 210 3.20 -5.50 13.34
C GLY A 210 2.29 -4.45 12.67
N ILE A 211 2.38 -4.33 11.35
CA ILE A 211 1.49 -3.45 10.58
C ILE A 211 0.04 -3.94 10.66
N LEU A 212 -0.21 -5.23 10.43
CA LEU A 212 -1.56 -5.80 10.52
C LEU A 212 -2.18 -5.62 11.92
N GLN A 213 -1.36 -5.72 12.98
CA GLN A 213 -1.81 -5.47 14.36
C GLN A 213 -2.18 -4.00 14.60
N LYS A 214 -1.40 -3.04 14.09
CA LYS A 214 -1.76 -1.61 14.11
C LYS A 214 -3.08 -1.36 13.38
N GLY A 215 -3.31 -2.05 12.26
CA GLY A 215 -4.57 -2.02 11.54
C GLY A 215 -5.74 -2.50 12.40
N GLN A 216 -5.55 -3.61 13.14
CA GLN A 216 -6.58 -4.12 14.05
C GLN A 216 -6.96 -3.10 15.11
N GLU A 217 -5.97 -2.47 15.73
CA GLU A 217 -6.17 -1.44 16.75
C GLU A 217 -6.92 -0.23 16.18
N LEU A 218 -6.53 0.23 15.00
CA LEU A 218 -7.15 1.37 14.33
C LEU A 218 -8.61 1.11 13.93
N PHE A 219 -8.89 -0.07 13.38
CA PHE A 219 -10.23 -0.40 12.89
C PHE A 219 -11.17 -0.92 13.98
N ARG A 220 -10.65 -1.33 15.15
CA ARG A 220 -11.47 -1.86 16.26
C ARG A 220 -12.56 -0.87 16.67
N ASP A 221 -12.19 0.39 16.79
CA ASP A 221 -13.03 1.44 17.39
C ASP A 221 -13.90 2.17 16.35
N LEU A 222 -13.76 1.83 15.06
CA LEU A 222 -14.59 2.38 13.98
C LEU A 222 -15.82 1.51 13.74
N SER A 223 -16.96 2.17 13.57
CA SER A 223 -18.20 1.55 13.09
C SER A 223 -18.15 1.27 11.59
N ASP A 224 -19.02 0.37 11.12
CA ASP A 224 -19.12 0.05 9.68
C ASP A 224 -19.51 1.28 8.84
N ALA A 225 -20.31 2.19 9.41
CA ALA A 225 -20.71 3.44 8.77
C ALA A 225 -19.52 4.40 8.61
N GLU A 226 -18.72 4.58 9.67
CA GLU A 226 -17.49 5.38 9.62
C GLU A 226 -16.48 4.78 8.64
N MET A 227 -16.32 3.46 8.65
CA MET A 227 -15.43 2.77 7.71
C MET A 227 -15.85 2.98 6.25
N LYS A 228 -17.15 2.84 5.97
CA LYS A 228 -17.69 3.09 4.64
C LYS A 228 -17.49 4.54 4.20
N LEU A 229 -17.68 5.49 5.12
CA LEU A 229 -17.41 6.91 4.87
C LEU A 229 -15.93 7.14 4.54
N ILE A 230 -15.01 6.61 5.36
CA ILE A 230 -13.56 6.69 5.13
C ILE A 230 -13.19 6.17 3.74
N LEU A 231 -13.65 4.98 3.38
CA LEU A 231 -13.37 4.37 2.07
C LEU A 231 -13.90 5.21 0.91
N THR A 232 -15.13 5.70 1.02
CA THR A 232 -15.75 6.54 -0.02
C THR A 232 -15.01 7.86 -0.17
N SER A 233 -14.56 8.45 0.94
CA SER A 233 -13.80 9.69 0.92
C SER A 233 -12.38 9.51 0.39
N ILE A 234 -11.69 8.41 0.69
CA ILE A 234 -10.40 8.09 0.07
C ILE A 234 -10.56 7.99 -1.46
N ASP A 235 -11.58 7.26 -1.95
CA ASP A 235 -11.84 7.13 -3.38
C ASP A 235 -12.02 8.51 -4.03
N ARG A 236 -12.83 9.37 -3.40
CA ARG A 236 -13.11 10.73 -3.89
C ARG A 236 -11.88 11.63 -3.87
N ILE A 237 -11.12 11.67 -2.76
CA ILE A 237 -9.92 12.50 -2.62
C ILE A 237 -8.86 12.11 -3.67
N GLU A 238 -8.61 10.80 -3.83
CA GLU A 238 -7.61 10.31 -4.78
C GLU A 238 -8.06 10.53 -6.24
N ALA A 239 -9.36 10.38 -6.54
CA ALA A 239 -9.91 10.71 -7.85
C ALA A 239 -9.80 12.20 -8.17
N ASP A 240 -10.25 13.07 -7.26
CA ASP A 240 -10.21 14.52 -7.43
C ASP A 240 -8.78 15.04 -7.61
N PHE A 241 -7.82 14.49 -6.86
CA PHE A 241 -6.41 14.84 -7.02
C PHE A 241 -5.92 14.53 -8.44
N PHE A 242 -6.23 13.34 -8.96
CA PHE A 242 -5.80 12.93 -10.29
C PHE A 242 -6.43 13.81 -11.38
N GLU A 243 -7.74 14.09 -11.29
CA GLU A 243 -8.45 14.99 -12.21
C GLU A 243 -7.92 16.43 -12.14
N ASP A 244 -7.63 16.94 -10.93
CA ASP A 244 -7.07 18.28 -10.73
C ASP A 244 -5.70 18.40 -11.41
N VAL A 245 -4.87 17.37 -11.29
CA VAL A 245 -3.55 17.29 -11.92
C VAL A 245 -3.67 17.23 -13.45
N LEU A 246 -4.57 16.42 -13.99
CA LEU A 246 -4.81 16.36 -15.44
C LEU A 246 -5.28 17.71 -15.99
N ARG A 247 -6.27 18.34 -15.35
CA ARG A 247 -6.83 19.63 -15.77
C ARG A 247 -5.78 20.75 -15.76
N LYS A 248 -4.96 20.83 -14.71
CA LYS A 248 -3.89 21.84 -14.60
C LYS A 248 -2.85 21.67 -15.70
N ASN A 249 -2.52 20.44 -16.08
CA ASN A 249 -1.52 20.19 -17.12
C ASN A 249 -2.08 20.30 -18.55
N ASP A 250 -3.35 19.96 -18.78
CA ASP A 250 -4.02 20.23 -20.06
C ASP A 250 -4.16 21.73 -20.34
N GLY A 251 -4.36 22.55 -19.30
CA GLY A 251 -4.34 24.02 -19.40
C GLY A 251 -2.95 24.63 -19.64
N SER A 252 -1.88 23.84 -19.47
CA SER A 252 -0.48 24.25 -19.70
C SER A 252 0.11 23.75 -21.03
N LYS A 253 -0.69 23.07 -21.88
CA LYS A 253 -0.25 22.79 -23.26
C LYS A 253 -0.13 24.11 -24.01
N PRO A 254 1.04 24.48 -24.58
CA PRO A 254 1.08 25.60 -25.51
C PRO A 254 0.11 25.31 -26.64
N SER A 255 -0.76 26.29 -26.96
CA SER A 255 -1.64 26.21 -28.13
C SER A 255 -0.83 25.73 -29.33
N LYS A 256 -1.30 24.67 -29.99
CA LYS A 256 -0.87 24.30 -31.35
C LYS A 256 -1.23 25.43 -32.30
N LYS A 257 -0.43 26.50 -32.29
CA LYS A 257 -0.55 27.65 -33.18
C LYS A 257 0.80 28.07 -33.73
N TYR A 258 1.63 27.09 -34.10
CA TYR A 258 2.79 27.26 -34.97
C TYR A 258 3.06 25.97 -35.73
N LEU A 259 2.18 25.69 -36.70
CA LEU A 259 2.48 24.87 -37.88
C LEU A 259 1.65 25.48 -39.02
N GLU A 260 2.11 26.64 -39.49
CA GLU A 260 2.01 27.08 -40.88
C GLU A 260 3.43 27.42 -41.34
#